data_AF-A0A151U6G3-F1
#
_entry.id   AF-A0A151U6G3-F1
#
_cell.length_a   1.000
_cell.length_b   1.000
_cell.length_c   1.000
_cell.angle_alpha   90.00
_cell.angle_beta   90.00
_cell.angle_gamma   90.00
#
_symmetry.space_group_name_H-M   'P 1'
#
loop_
_entity.id
_entity.type
_entity.pdbx_description
1 polymer ?
#
loop_
_entity_poly.entity_id
_entity_poly.type
_entity_poly.pdbx_seq_one_letter_code
_entity_poly.pdbx_strand_id
1 'polypeptide(L)'
;QIVQVLHEYKDCFAWDYEEMPGLDQNLVEHRFPMRFAPQVIEKIKEEIERLLKAKFIRTSRYADWISNIVHVIKKNGKMRVCIDFRDLNAATPKDAYPMPIAETMIDAVAGNEILSLLHGYSRYNQIIAKNDVSKTAFRCPGALGTYEWVVMPFGLKNAGATYQRAMNLIFHDLIEKFMQVYIDDIVIGSKRKIDHIQHLKLSFERMRKHGLKMNPLKCAFGVSAGDFLGFVVHQKGIEIDKNKTRAIMETKPPSNKKELQSLLGKINFLRRFISNLPGKTKVFSPLLRLKKEEEFR
;
A
#
# COMPACT_ATOMS: atom_id res chain seq x y z
N GLN A 1 -50.26 -6.82 -37.84
CA GLN A 1 -49.84 -6.83 -36.43
C GLN A 1 -48.49 -6.14 -36.25
N ILE A 2 -47.38 -6.62 -36.84
CA ILE A 2 -46.06 -5.95 -36.72
C ILE A 2 -46.06 -4.51 -37.24
N VAL A 3 -46.67 -4.25 -38.40
CA VAL A 3 -46.74 -2.90 -38.98
C VAL A 3 -47.46 -1.89 -38.08
N GLN A 4 -48.51 -2.31 -37.36
CA GLN A 4 -49.20 -1.46 -36.39
C GLN A 4 -48.30 -1.10 -35.21
N VAL A 5 -47.55 -2.07 -34.70
CA VAL A 5 -46.57 -1.85 -33.61
C VAL A 5 -45.48 -0.88 -34.07
N LEU A 6 -44.94 -1.03 -35.28
CA LEU A 6 -43.91 -0.12 -35.79
C LEU A 6 -44.43 1.32 -35.98
N HIS A 7 -45.71 1.49 -36.34
CA HIS A 7 -46.34 2.81 -36.41
C HIS A 7 -46.60 3.42 -35.03
N GLU A 8 -46.94 2.60 -34.03
CA GLU A 8 -47.16 3.01 -32.64
C GLU A 8 -45.86 3.51 -32.00
N TYR A 9 -44.74 2.81 -32.23
CA TYR A 9 -43.41 3.13 -31.69
C TYR A 9 -42.52 3.90 -32.68
N LYS A 10 -43.10 4.72 -33.55
CA LYS A 10 -42.35 5.48 -34.56
C LYS A 10 -41.31 6.42 -33.95
N ASP A 11 -41.54 6.88 -32.72
CA ASP A 11 -40.68 7.75 -31.90
C ASP A 11 -39.42 7.05 -31.40
N CYS A 12 -39.37 5.72 -31.45
CA CYS A 12 -38.18 4.94 -31.13
C CYS A 12 -37.14 4.93 -32.27
N PHE A 13 -37.48 5.45 -33.46
CA PHE A 13 -36.63 5.47 -34.64
C PHE A 13 -36.30 6.92 -35.01
N ALA A 14 -35.02 7.22 -35.23
CA ALA A 14 -34.56 8.50 -35.72
C ALA A 14 -34.22 8.39 -37.22
N TRP A 15 -34.68 9.35 -38.01
CA TRP A 15 -34.40 9.47 -39.45
C TRP A 15 -33.35 10.52 -39.74
N ASP A 16 -33.20 11.50 -38.84
CA ASP A 16 -32.19 12.56 -38.90
C ASP A 16 -31.48 12.74 -37.55
N TYR A 17 -30.25 13.29 -37.59
CA TYR A 17 -29.43 13.47 -36.38
C TYR A 17 -30.08 14.38 -35.32
N GLU A 18 -30.95 15.31 -35.73
CA GLU A 18 -31.65 16.23 -34.82
C GLU A 18 -32.71 15.52 -33.96
N GLU A 19 -33.16 14.33 -34.37
CA GLU A 19 -34.17 13.52 -33.66
C GLU A 19 -33.56 12.65 -32.55
N MET A 20 -32.25 12.77 -32.29
CA MET A 20 -31.54 11.98 -31.28
C MET A 20 -31.33 12.79 -29.98
N PRO A 21 -32.25 12.75 -28.99
CA PRO A 21 -32.14 13.51 -27.74
C PRO A 21 -31.04 13.00 -26.78
N GLY A 22 -30.42 11.86 -27.11
CA GLY A 22 -29.53 11.12 -26.21
C GLY A 22 -30.30 10.23 -25.22
N LEU A 23 -29.57 9.33 -24.56
CA LEU A 23 -30.12 8.49 -23.49
C LEU A 23 -30.09 9.25 -22.16
N ASP A 24 -30.94 8.85 -21.21
CA ASP A 24 -30.99 9.43 -19.87
C ASP A 24 -29.60 9.45 -19.20
N GLN A 25 -29.16 10.61 -18.73
CA GLN A 25 -27.86 10.80 -18.07
C GLN A 25 -27.76 10.01 -16.75
N ASN A 26 -28.88 9.66 -16.12
CA ASN A 26 -28.91 8.77 -14.96
C ASN A 26 -28.74 7.29 -15.34
N LEU A 27 -29.03 6.93 -16.59
CA LEU A 27 -28.86 5.58 -17.11
C LEU A 27 -27.40 5.33 -17.51
N VAL A 28 -26.82 6.21 -18.34
CA VAL A 28 -25.43 6.10 -18.78
C VAL A 28 -24.88 7.45 -19.26
N GLU A 29 -23.65 7.77 -18.83
CA GLU A 29 -22.91 8.96 -19.27
C GLU A 29 -21.52 8.54 -19.73
N HIS A 30 -21.10 8.97 -20.93
CA HIS A 30 -19.73 8.79 -21.38
C HIS A 30 -18.82 9.81 -20.68
N ARG A 31 -17.87 9.33 -19.87
CA ARG A 31 -16.89 10.19 -19.18
C ARG A 31 -15.50 10.08 -19.80
N PHE A 32 -14.93 11.23 -20.15
CA PHE A 32 -13.53 11.33 -20.54
C PHE A 32 -12.59 11.05 -19.36
N PRO A 33 -11.35 10.57 -19.61
CA PRO A 33 -10.34 10.43 -18.57
C PRO A 33 -10.10 11.74 -17.82
N MET A 34 -9.77 11.64 -16.53
CA MET A 34 -9.65 12.78 -15.60
C MET A 34 -8.90 13.97 -16.21
N ARG A 35 -9.56 15.13 -16.24
CA ARG A 35 -8.93 16.40 -16.58
C ARG A 35 -8.07 16.86 -15.40
N PHE A 36 -6.77 17.00 -15.63
CA PHE A 36 -5.85 17.58 -14.65
C PHE A 36 -5.72 19.07 -14.86
N ALA A 37 -5.63 19.85 -13.78
CA ALA A 37 -5.28 21.27 -13.89
C ALA A 37 -3.86 21.42 -14.48
N PRO A 38 -3.57 22.47 -15.25
CA PRO A 38 -2.26 22.66 -15.91
C PRO A 38 -1.06 22.53 -14.95
N GLN A 39 -1.19 23.10 -13.76
CA GLN A 39 -0.17 23.06 -12.70
C GLN A 39 0.15 21.64 -12.22
N VAL A 40 -0.85 20.74 -12.26
CA VAL A 40 -0.68 19.33 -11.89
C VAL A 40 0.01 18.58 -13.02
N ILE A 41 -0.27 18.93 -14.28
CA ILE A 41 0.38 18.32 -15.45
C ILE A 41 1.88 18.60 -15.45
N GLU A 42 2.32 19.82 -15.11
CA GLU A 42 3.75 20.16 -14.99
C GLU A 42 4.44 19.31 -13.93
N LYS A 43 3.85 19.20 -12.73
CA LYS A 43 4.41 18.36 -11.67
C LYS A 43 4.41 16.86 -12.04
N ILE A 44 3.44 16.41 -12.84
CA ILE A 44 3.43 15.04 -13.36
C ILE A 44 4.61 14.87 -14.32
N LYS A 45 4.81 15.82 -15.24
CA LYS A 45 5.94 15.80 -16.20
C LYS A 45 7.29 15.71 -15.48
N GLU A 46 7.53 16.56 -14.48
CA GLU A 46 8.77 16.51 -13.67
C GLU A 46 9.00 15.14 -13.03
N GLU A 47 7.95 14.53 -12.48
CA GLU A 47 8.05 13.22 -11.85
C GLU A 47 8.30 12.11 -12.89
N ILE A 48 7.67 12.17 -14.06
CA ILE A 48 7.91 11.23 -15.17
C ILE A 48 9.35 11.34 -15.67
N GLU A 49 9.88 12.55 -15.87
CA GLU A 49 11.28 12.77 -16.26
C GLU A 49 12.25 12.21 -15.22
N ARG A 50 11.94 12.39 -13.92
CA ARG A 50 12.73 11.81 -12.82
C ARG A 50 12.73 10.27 -12.88
N LEU A 51 11.58 9.66 -13.15
CA LEU A 51 11.44 8.20 -13.24
C LEU A 51 12.16 7.64 -14.49
N LEU A 52 12.11 8.36 -15.62
CA LEU A 52 12.86 8.01 -16.84
C LEU A 52 14.37 8.10 -16.61
N LYS A 53 14.85 9.18 -15.98
CA LYS A 53 16.27 9.36 -15.64
C LYS A 53 16.77 8.26 -14.70
N ALA A 54 15.92 7.81 -13.77
CA ALA A 54 16.20 6.68 -12.89
C ALA A 54 16.09 5.30 -13.58
N LYS A 55 15.66 5.26 -14.85
CA LYS A 55 15.38 4.03 -15.62
C LYS A 55 14.36 3.12 -14.94
N PHE A 56 13.41 3.69 -14.19
CA PHE A 56 12.32 2.93 -13.57
C PHE A 56 11.15 2.70 -14.51
N ILE A 57 10.99 3.57 -15.49
CA ILE A 57 9.98 3.48 -16.55
C ILE A 57 10.63 3.65 -17.92
N ARG A 58 9.93 3.21 -18.96
CA ARG A 58 10.26 3.47 -20.37
C ARG A 58 9.00 3.79 -21.16
N THR A 59 9.16 4.35 -22.35
CA THR A 59 8.04 4.59 -23.27
C THR A 59 7.42 3.26 -23.70
N SER A 60 6.09 3.19 -23.65
CA SER A 60 5.34 2.02 -24.14
C SER A 60 4.90 2.27 -25.57
N ARG A 61 5.07 1.26 -26.45
CA ARG A 61 4.65 1.33 -27.86
C ARG A 61 3.33 0.60 -28.11
N TYR A 62 3.20 -0.58 -27.52
CA TYR A 62 2.02 -1.44 -27.64
C TYR A 62 1.67 -1.94 -26.24
N ALA A 63 0.56 -1.45 -25.70
CA ALA A 63 0.12 -1.74 -24.35
C ALA A 63 -1.16 -2.57 -24.40
N ASP A 64 -1.09 -3.82 -23.92
CA ASP A 64 -2.27 -4.69 -23.79
C ASP A 64 -3.15 -4.27 -22.60
N TRP A 65 -2.55 -3.59 -21.61
CA TRP A 65 -3.21 -3.03 -20.44
C TRP A 65 -2.88 -1.56 -20.35
N ILE A 66 -3.84 -0.74 -19.90
CA ILE A 66 -3.58 0.68 -19.66
C ILE A 66 -4.23 1.12 -18.36
N SER A 67 -3.41 1.66 -17.45
CA SER A 67 -3.87 2.20 -16.17
C SER A 67 -3.79 3.73 -16.16
N ASN A 68 -4.59 4.36 -15.31
CA ASN A 68 -4.62 5.81 -15.16
C ASN A 68 -3.66 6.28 -14.06
N ILE A 69 -3.11 7.49 -14.23
CA ILE A 69 -2.39 8.19 -13.16
C ILE A 69 -3.38 8.74 -12.14
N VAL A 70 -3.01 8.61 -10.88
CA VAL A 70 -3.61 9.31 -9.74
C VAL A 70 -2.47 10.05 -9.03
N HIS A 71 -2.71 11.29 -8.61
CA HIS A 71 -1.74 12.02 -7.82
C HIS A 71 -2.13 12.03 -6.35
N VAL A 72 -1.13 11.93 -5.48
CA VAL A 72 -1.31 12.04 -4.03
C VAL A 72 -0.36 13.09 -3.50
N ILE A 73 -0.87 14.04 -2.73
CA ILE A 73 -0.05 15.03 -2.02
C ILE A 73 0.39 14.41 -0.70
N LYS A 74 1.70 14.29 -0.49
CA LYS A 74 2.25 13.83 0.78
C LYS A 74 2.10 14.90 1.87
N LYS A 75 2.23 14.50 3.14
CA LYS A 75 2.23 15.41 4.30
C LYS A 75 3.25 16.55 4.19
N ASN A 76 4.35 16.33 3.47
CA ASN A 76 5.38 17.35 3.22
C ASN A 76 5.08 18.23 1.99
N GLY A 77 3.85 18.23 1.48
CA GLY A 77 3.43 19.00 0.29
C GLY A 77 3.91 18.44 -1.05
N LYS A 78 4.83 17.46 -1.06
CA LYS A 78 5.37 16.89 -2.29
C LYS A 78 4.34 15.99 -2.97
N MET A 79 4.11 16.21 -4.26
CA MET A 79 3.26 15.34 -5.07
C MET A 79 3.95 14.01 -5.36
N ARG A 80 3.17 12.94 -5.38
CA ARG A 80 3.59 11.61 -5.84
C ARG A 80 2.64 11.14 -6.93
N VAL A 81 3.21 10.68 -8.04
CA VAL A 81 2.47 9.95 -9.08
C VAL A 81 2.26 8.52 -8.60
N CYS A 82 1.00 8.10 -8.55
CA CYS A 82 0.56 6.73 -8.30
C CYS A 82 -0.16 6.24 -9.55
N ILE A 83 -0.10 4.93 -9.80
CA ILE A 83 -0.83 4.32 -10.92
C ILE A 83 -1.98 3.52 -10.33
N ASP A 84 -3.17 3.70 -10.90
CA ASP A 84 -4.36 2.98 -10.50
C ASP A 84 -4.42 1.60 -11.15
N PHE A 85 -3.85 0.61 -10.48
CA PHE A 85 -3.83 -0.78 -10.93
C PHE A 85 -5.06 -1.59 -10.47
N ARG A 86 -6.19 -0.96 -10.12
CA ARG A 86 -7.38 -1.70 -9.60
C ARG A 86 -7.84 -2.82 -10.55
N ASP A 87 -7.98 -2.52 -11.84
CA ASP A 87 -8.46 -3.49 -12.83
C ASP A 87 -7.42 -4.60 -13.06
N LEU A 88 -6.14 -4.23 -13.16
CA LEU A 88 -5.04 -5.19 -13.27
C LEU A 88 -4.98 -6.11 -12.04
N ASN A 89 -5.16 -5.56 -10.84
CA ASN A 89 -5.16 -6.32 -9.59
C ASN A 89 -6.36 -7.24 -9.46
N ALA A 90 -7.50 -6.89 -10.05
CA ALA A 90 -8.68 -7.75 -10.10
C ALA A 90 -8.43 -8.98 -10.98
N ALA A 91 -7.82 -8.77 -12.15
CA ALA A 91 -7.45 -9.85 -13.07
C ALA A 91 -6.24 -10.68 -12.61
N THR A 92 -5.40 -10.15 -11.71
CA THR A 92 -4.19 -10.82 -11.24
C THR A 92 -4.51 -11.88 -10.17
N PRO A 93 -4.11 -13.16 -10.38
CA PRO A 93 -4.19 -14.19 -9.34
C PRO A 93 -3.41 -13.77 -8.09
N LYS A 94 -3.98 -14.00 -6.92
CA LYS A 94 -3.35 -13.62 -5.65
C LYS A 94 -2.20 -14.59 -5.34
N ASP A 95 -1.00 -14.06 -5.12
CA ASP A 95 0.10 -14.84 -4.54
C ASP A 95 -0.18 -15.04 -3.04
N ALA A 96 -0.38 -16.29 -2.63
CA ALA A 96 -0.63 -16.68 -1.25
C ALA A 96 0.66 -16.93 -0.45
N TYR A 97 1.76 -16.24 -0.81
CA TYR A 97 3.02 -16.32 -0.08
C TYR A 97 2.80 -16.05 1.42
N PRO A 98 3.33 -16.90 2.32
CA PRO A 98 3.13 -16.73 3.75
C PRO A 98 3.82 -15.45 4.22
N MET A 99 3.01 -14.50 4.68
CA MET A 99 3.51 -13.30 5.34
C MET A 99 3.80 -13.62 6.80
N PRO A 100 4.95 -13.19 7.33
CA PRO A 100 5.27 -13.41 8.72
C PRO A 100 4.28 -12.69 9.64
N ILE A 101 4.03 -13.29 10.80
CA ILE A 101 3.13 -12.73 11.80
C ILE A 101 3.88 -11.60 12.50
N ALA A 102 3.42 -10.36 12.28
CA ALA A 102 4.02 -9.17 12.87
C ALA A 102 4.21 -9.28 14.39
N GLU A 103 3.27 -9.94 15.08
CA GLU A 103 3.36 -10.10 16.53
C GLU A 103 4.57 -10.93 16.97
N THR A 104 4.77 -12.08 16.34
CA THR A 104 5.93 -12.96 16.61
C THR A 104 7.25 -12.25 16.34
N MET A 105 7.30 -11.40 15.31
CA MET A 105 8.50 -10.62 15.00
C MET A 105 8.81 -9.58 16.07
N ILE A 106 7.79 -8.85 16.54
CA ILE A 106 7.94 -7.86 17.61
C ILE A 106 8.45 -8.56 18.89
N ASP A 107 7.89 -9.72 19.22
CA ASP A 107 8.27 -10.49 20.40
C ASP A 107 9.72 -11.00 20.30
N ALA A 108 10.16 -11.42 19.11
CA ALA A 108 11.55 -11.82 18.87
C ALA A 108 12.56 -10.67 18.97
N VAL A 109 12.14 -9.44 18.60
CA VAL A 109 12.97 -8.23 18.72
C VAL A 109 13.03 -7.75 20.17
N ALA A 110 11.96 -7.93 20.94
CA ALA A 110 11.94 -7.56 22.35
C ALA A 110 13.05 -8.28 23.16
N GLY A 111 13.57 -7.60 24.18
CA GLY A 111 14.62 -8.18 25.01
C GLY A 111 16.02 -8.12 24.41
N ASN A 112 16.21 -7.51 23.23
CA ASN A 112 17.54 -7.18 22.72
C ASN A 112 18.05 -5.88 23.38
N GLU A 113 19.32 -5.84 23.75
CA GLU A 113 19.95 -4.67 24.39
C GLU A 113 20.14 -3.53 23.38
N ILE A 114 20.44 -3.88 22.13
CA ILE A 114 20.75 -2.94 21.06
C ILE A 114 20.07 -3.36 19.76
N LEU A 115 19.56 -2.37 19.03
CA LEU A 115 18.79 -2.54 17.80
C LEU A 115 19.37 -1.63 16.70
N SER A 116 19.30 -2.11 15.47
CA SER A 116 19.43 -1.29 14.27
C SER A 116 18.22 -1.52 13.38
N LEU A 117 17.50 -0.45 13.08
CA LEU A 117 16.29 -0.46 12.28
C LEU A 117 16.62 0.09 10.89
N LEU A 118 16.39 -0.72 9.87
CA LEU A 118 16.73 -0.42 8.49
C LEU A 118 15.46 -0.40 7.66
N HIS A 119 15.44 0.49 6.68
CA HIS A 119 14.30 0.64 5.78
C HIS A 119 14.81 0.68 4.34
N GLY A 120 14.25 -0.16 3.47
CA GLY A 120 14.65 -0.24 2.05
C GLY A 120 14.49 1.09 1.30
N TYR A 121 15.47 1.45 0.45
CA TYR A 121 15.40 2.64 -0.41
C TYR A 121 14.45 2.41 -1.58
N SER A 122 13.45 3.27 -1.77
CA SER A 122 12.46 3.14 -2.84
C SER A 122 11.73 1.76 -2.92
N ARG A 123 11.80 0.97 -1.83
CA ARG A 123 11.14 -0.33 -1.62
C ARG A 123 11.08 -1.19 -2.90
N TYR A 124 9.88 -1.37 -3.44
CA TYR A 124 9.55 -2.25 -4.57
C TYR A 124 10.35 -1.97 -5.84
N ASN A 125 10.73 -0.72 -6.08
CA ASN A 125 11.44 -0.31 -7.29
C ASN A 125 12.86 -0.90 -7.41
N GLN A 126 13.36 -1.62 -6.39
CA GLN A 126 14.62 -2.35 -6.46
C GLN A 126 14.49 -3.72 -7.16
N ILE A 127 13.26 -4.21 -7.36
CA ILE A 127 13.00 -5.50 -8.00
C ILE A 127 12.65 -5.26 -9.47
N ILE A 128 13.37 -5.89 -10.40
CA ILE A 128 13.16 -5.76 -11.84
C ILE A 128 11.91 -6.55 -12.26
N ALA A 129 11.05 -5.93 -13.08
CA ALA A 129 9.98 -6.61 -13.80
C ALA A 129 10.50 -7.01 -15.18
N LYS A 130 10.45 -8.29 -15.54
CA LYS A 130 10.94 -8.78 -16.85
C LYS A 130 9.80 -9.13 -17.81
N ASN A 131 8.92 -10.05 -17.40
CA ASN A 131 7.95 -10.65 -18.33
C ASN A 131 6.64 -9.85 -18.43
N ASP A 132 6.24 -9.18 -17.35
CA ASP A 132 4.93 -8.51 -17.24
C ASP A 132 5.01 -6.98 -17.33
N VAL A 133 6.10 -6.45 -17.89
CA VAL A 133 6.32 -4.99 -18.00
C VAL A 133 5.17 -4.31 -18.76
N SER A 134 4.73 -4.88 -19.89
CA SER A 134 3.65 -4.32 -20.72
C SER A 134 2.33 -4.19 -19.96
N LYS A 135 2.08 -5.05 -18.97
CA LYS A 135 0.86 -5.01 -18.14
C LYS A 135 0.83 -3.82 -17.18
N THR A 136 1.99 -3.23 -16.91
CA THR A 136 2.13 -2.07 -16.01
C THR A 136 2.04 -0.73 -16.74
N ALA A 137 1.65 -0.74 -18.02
CA ALA A 137 1.56 0.46 -18.81
C ALA A 137 0.49 1.42 -18.28
N PHE A 138 0.80 2.72 -18.33
CA PHE A 138 -0.05 3.77 -17.82
C PHE A 138 -0.03 5.00 -18.72
N ARG A 139 -1.19 5.66 -18.80
CA ARG A 139 -1.38 6.86 -19.60
C ARG A 139 -1.04 8.11 -18.80
N CYS A 140 -0.18 8.96 -19.34
CA CYS A 140 0.03 10.31 -18.83
C CYS A 140 -0.98 11.30 -19.45
N PRO A 141 -1.34 12.38 -18.74
CA PRO A 141 -2.21 13.41 -19.29
C PRO A 141 -1.53 14.24 -20.38
N GLY A 142 -2.34 14.89 -21.21
CA GLY A 142 -1.87 15.75 -22.31
C GLY A 142 -1.08 14.98 -23.36
N ALA A 143 -0.01 15.60 -23.87
CA ALA A 143 0.87 15.03 -24.91
C ALA A 143 2.07 14.26 -24.34
N LEU A 144 2.07 13.91 -23.05
CA LEU A 144 3.20 13.24 -22.40
C LEU A 144 3.40 11.79 -22.86
N GLY A 145 2.34 11.13 -23.35
CA GLY A 145 2.38 9.77 -23.88
C GLY A 145 2.11 8.67 -22.85
N THR A 146 2.50 7.45 -23.20
CA THR A 146 2.25 6.22 -22.42
C THR A 146 3.58 5.61 -22.01
N TYR A 147 3.67 5.16 -20.76
CA TYR A 147 4.89 4.60 -20.19
C TYR A 147 4.59 3.28 -19.48
N GLU A 148 5.60 2.45 -19.31
CA GLU A 148 5.53 1.18 -18.59
C GLU A 148 6.66 1.04 -17.58
N TRP A 149 6.41 0.31 -16.49
CA TRP A 149 7.36 0.13 -15.40
C TRP A 149 8.28 -1.05 -15.65
N VAL A 150 9.60 -0.79 -15.69
CA VAL A 150 10.63 -1.84 -15.84
C VAL A 150 11.11 -2.39 -14.48
N VAL A 151 10.72 -1.73 -13.39
CA VAL A 151 10.87 -2.18 -12.00
C VAL A 151 9.50 -2.33 -11.38
N MET A 152 9.36 -3.14 -10.32
CA MET A 152 8.08 -3.41 -9.69
C MET A 152 7.47 -2.12 -9.09
N PRO A 153 6.34 -1.61 -9.63
CA PRO A 153 5.72 -0.40 -9.12
C PRO A 153 4.94 -0.65 -7.83
N PHE A 154 4.64 0.44 -7.14
CA PHE A 154 3.65 0.45 -6.06
C PHE A 154 2.24 0.25 -6.60
N GLY A 155 1.37 -0.33 -5.78
CA GLY A 155 -0.05 -0.51 -6.10
C GLY A 155 -0.38 -1.87 -6.70
N LEU A 156 0.60 -2.71 -7.04
CA LEU A 156 0.36 -4.09 -7.47
C LEU A 156 -0.01 -4.99 -6.28
N LYS A 157 -1.00 -5.87 -6.48
CA LYS A 157 -1.56 -6.80 -5.50
C LYS A 157 -0.50 -7.69 -4.83
N ASN A 158 0.43 -8.21 -5.62
CA ASN A 158 1.42 -9.19 -5.17
C ASN A 158 2.79 -8.56 -4.83
N ALA A 159 2.94 -7.23 -4.90
CA ALA A 159 4.24 -6.59 -4.67
C ALA A 159 4.82 -6.88 -3.28
N GLY A 160 3.97 -6.91 -2.25
CA GLY A 160 4.38 -7.24 -0.88
C GLY A 160 4.90 -8.67 -0.75
N ALA A 161 4.19 -9.64 -1.33
CA ALA A 161 4.58 -11.05 -1.35
C ALA A 161 5.92 -11.26 -2.08
N THR A 162 6.08 -10.67 -3.27
CA THR A 162 7.33 -10.72 -4.03
C THR A 162 8.49 -10.12 -3.24
N TYR A 163 8.29 -8.97 -2.60
CA TYR A 163 9.34 -8.32 -1.82
C TYR A 163 9.71 -9.14 -0.58
N GLN A 164 8.74 -9.65 0.16
CA GLN A 164 8.99 -10.52 1.31
C GLN A 164 9.74 -11.79 0.91
N ARG A 165 9.36 -12.41 -0.22
CA ARG A 165 10.07 -13.57 -0.77
C ARG A 165 11.52 -13.26 -1.07
N ALA A 166 11.80 -12.10 -1.69
CA ALA A 166 13.17 -11.66 -1.94
C ALA A 166 13.96 -11.46 -0.64
N MET A 167 13.36 -10.82 0.38
CA MET A 167 14.00 -10.65 1.68
C MET A 167 14.31 -11.99 2.35
N ASN A 168 13.36 -12.92 2.33
CA ASN A 168 13.58 -14.26 2.89
C ASN A 168 14.72 -14.97 2.16
N LEU A 169 14.79 -14.91 0.82
CA LEU A 169 15.90 -15.52 0.08
C LEU A 169 17.26 -14.91 0.44
N ILE A 170 17.33 -13.58 0.60
CA ILE A 170 18.58 -12.88 0.91
C ILE A 170 19.07 -13.17 2.35
N PHE A 171 18.13 -13.25 3.30
CA PHE A 171 18.43 -13.28 4.74
C PHE A 171 17.99 -14.57 5.46
N HIS A 172 17.58 -15.62 4.74
CA HIS A 172 17.02 -16.85 5.31
C HIS A 172 17.81 -17.42 6.48
N ASP A 173 19.14 -17.33 6.44
CA ASP A 173 20.04 -17.87 7.46
C ASP A 173 20.31 -16.92 8.63
N LEU A 174 19.87 -15.65 8.54
CA LEU A 174 20.01 -14.61 9.57
C LEU A 174 18.68 -14.29 10.26
N ILE A 175 17.57 -14.45 9.55
CA ILE A 175 16.21 -14.33 10.07
C ILE A 175 16.04 -15.28 11.28
N GLU A 176 15.31 -14.82 12.29
CA GLU A 176 15.07 -15.52 13.57
C GLU A 176 16.30 -15.72 14.47
N LYS A 177 17.54 -15.56 13.97
CA LYS A 177 18.75 -15.59 14.81
C LYS A 177 19.02 -14.24 15.47
N PHE A 178 19.11 -13.20 14.65
CA PHE A 178 19.35 -11.83 15.10
C PHE A 178 18.67 -10.79 14.22
N MET A 179 17.91 -11.22 13.21
CA MET A 179 17.24 -10.36 12.26
C MET A 179 15.75 -10.70 12.16
N GLN A 180 14.92 -9.68 12.01
CA GLN A 180 13.52 -9.80 11.62
C GLN A 180 13.27 -8.93 10.38
N VAL A 181 12.49 -9.43 9.43
CA VAL A 181 12.22 -8.73 8.17
C VAL A 181 10.75 -8.77 7.81
N TYR A 182 10.11 -7.62 7.74
CA TYR A 182 8.74 -7.46 7.31
C TYR A 182 8.67 -6.49 6.12
N ILE A 183 8.49 -7.04 4.92
CA ILE A 183 8.57 -6.32 3.65
C ILE A 183 9.84 -5.48 3.62
N ASP A 184 9.75 -4.16 3.75
CA ASP A 184 10.88 -3.24 3.67
C ASP A 184 11.46 -2.80 5.02
N ASP A 185 10.80 -3.16 6.13
CA ASP A 185 11.26 -2.88 7.48
C ASP A 185 12.09 -4.06 7.98
N ILE A 186 13.39 -3.82 8.20
CA ILE A 186 14.35 -4.80 8.68
C ILE A 186 14.83 -4.36 10.06
N VAL A 187 14.84 -5.27 11.03
CA VAL A 187 15.44 -5.02 12.34
C VAL A 187 16.53 -6.03 12.60
N ILE A 188 17.68 -5.52 13.01
CA ILE A 188 18.81 -6.29 13.52
C ILE A 188 18.83 -6.07 15.02
N GLY A 189 18.62 -7.12 15.81
CA GLY A 189 18.63 -7.08 17.26
C GLY A 189 19.79 -7.88 17.82
N SER A 190 20.38 -7.42 18.92
CA SER A 190 21.43 -8.20 19.60
C SER A 190 21.26 -8.15 21.11
N LYS A 191 21.42 -9.31 21.76
CA LYS A 191 21.32 -9.44 23.22
C LYS A 191 22.46 -8.73 23.96
N ARG A 192 23.62 -8.61 23.32
CA ARG A 192 24.78 -7.88 23.84
C ARG A 192 25.29 -6.87 22.82
N LYS A 193 25.69 -5.69 23.26
CA LYS A 193 26.31 -4.66 22.39
C LYS A 193 27.53 -5.14 21.62
N ILE A 194 28.35 -6.00 22.22
CA ILE A 194 29.60 -6.48 21.61
C ILE A 194 29.36 -7.31 20.33
N ASP A 195 28.25 -8.04 20.26
CA ASP A 195 27.91 -8.89 19.12
C ASP A 195 27.32 -8.08 17.94
N HIS A 196 26.79 -6.88 18.22
CA HIS A 196 25.96 -6.14 17.27
C HIS A 196 26.71 -5.69 16.02
N ILE A 197 28.00 -5.33 16.17
CA ILE A 197 28.85 -4.95 15.04
C ILE A 197 29.02 -6.13 14.08
N GLN A 198 29.16 -7.36 14.59
CA GLN A 198 29.29 -8.55 13.75
C GLN A 198 27.98 -8.84 13.01
N HIS A 199 26.84 -8.73 13.70
CA HIS A 199 25.53 -8.89 13.06
C HIS A 199 25.27 -7.86 11.95
N LEU A 200 25.67 -6.60 12.15
CA LEU A 200 25.61 -5.56 11.13
C LEU A 200 26.48 -5.90 9.92
N LYS A 201 27.73 -6.33 10.13
CA LYS A 201 28.64 -6.72 9.04
C LYS A 201 28.05 -7.83 8.18
N LEU A 202 27.59 -8.92 8.79
CA LEU A 202 26.95 -10.04 8.08
C LEU A 202 25.73 -9.57 7.27
N SER A 203 24.89 -8.72 7.88
CA SER A 203 23.70 -8.18 7.23
C SER A 203 24.06 -7.31 6.02
N PHE A 204 25.04 -6.42 6.16
CA PHE A 204 25.48 -5.54 5.08
C PHE A 204 26.22 -6.27 3.97
N GLU A 205 26.96 -7.34 4.28
CA GLU A 205 27.55 -8.22 3.27
C GLU A 205 26.48 -8.88 2.42
N ARG A 206 25.37 -9.36 3.03
CA ARG A 206 24.23 -9.90 2.28
C ARG A 206 23.54 -8.87 1.41
N MET A 207 23.35 -7.65 1.93
CA MET A 207 22.81 -6.54 1.14
C MET A 207 23.73 -6.18 -0.02
N ARG A 208 25.04 -6.08 0.22
CA ARG A 208 26.05 -5.78 -0.80
C ARG A 208 26.05 -6.82 -1.90
N LYS A 209 26.05 -8.12 -1.54
CA LYS A 209 26.05 -9.24 -2.48
C LYS A 209 24.84 -9.21 -3.44
N HIS A 210 23.67 -8.82 -2.94
CA HIS A 210 22.43 -8.79 -3.73
C HIS A 210 22.05 -7.39 -4.24
N GLY A 211 22.91 -6.40 -4.06
CA GLY A 211 22.66 -5.02 -4.49
C GLY A 211 21.52 -4.30 -3.76
N LEU A 212 21.03 -4.85 -2.64
CA LEU A 212 19.93 -4.27 -1.86
C LEU A 212 20.37 -2.97 -1.18
N LYS A 213 19.62 -1.89 -1.37
CA LYS A 213 19.93 -0.55 -0.85
C LYS A 213 18.96 -0.12 0.24
N MET A 214 19.51 0.46 1.31
CA MET A 214 18.76 1.04 2.43
C MET A 214 18.66 2.55 2.32
N ASN A 215 17.63 3.15 2.90
CA ASN A 215 17.45 4.59 2.96
C ASN A 215 18.08 5.17 4.23
N PRO A 216 19.22 5.87 4.16
CA PRO A 216 19.94 6.33 5.34
C PRO A 216 19.11 7.30 6.20
N LEU A 217 18.25 8.13 5.59
CA LEU A 217 17.41 9.09 6.30
C LEU A 217 16.29 8.44 7.13
N LYS A 218 16.05 7.14 6.92
CA LYS A 218 15.05 6.35 7.64
C LYS A 218 15.65 5.24 8.49
N CYS A 219 16.97 5.06 8.44
CA CYS A 219 17.64 4.04 9.25
C CYS A 219 18.02 4.63 10.61
N ALA A 220 17.97 3.78 11.63
CA ALA A 220 18.50 4.05 12.96
C ALA A 220 19.48 2.94 13.33
N PHE A 221 20.63 3.30 13.90
CA PHE A 221 21.70 2.34 14.19
C PHE A 221 22.07 2.38 15.66
N GLY A 222 22.22 1.20 16.26
CA GLY A 222 22.73 1.04 17.61
C GLY A 222 21.88 1.66 18.72
N VAL A 223 20.56 1.74 18.53
CA VAL A 223 19.62 2.33 19.49
C VAL A 223 19.20 1.31 20.54
N SER A 224 18.90 1.77 21.76
CA SER A 224 18.37 0.92 22.85
C SER A 224 16.87 0.66 22.73
N ALA A 225 16.15 1.49 21.97
CA ALA A 225 14.74 1.37 21.68
C ALA A 225 14.45 1.89 20.25
N GLY A 226 13.47 1.32 19.56
CA GLY A 226 13.08 1.78 18.22
C GLY A 226 11.63 1.45 17.86
N ASP A 227 11.04 2.20 16.93
CA ASP A 227 9.71 1.89 16.38
C ASP A 227 9.84 0.78 15.32
N PHE A 228 9.23 -0.37 15.61
CA PHE A 228 9.13 -1.48 14.68
C PHE A 228 7.68 -1.96 14.56
N LEU A 229 7.18 -2.00 13.32
CA LEU A 229 5.80 -2.39 13.00
C LEU A 229 4.73 -1.65 13.82
N GLY A 230 5.06 -0.41 14.22
CA GLY A 230 4.16 0.47 14.96
C GLY A 230 4.18 0.29 16.47
N PHE A 231 5.16 -0.41 17.03
CA PHE A 231 5.39 -0.51 18.47
C PHE A 231 6.81 -0.09 18.81
N VAL A 232 7.00 0.48 19.99
CA VAL A 232 8.34 0.78 20.50
C VAL A 232 8.89 -0.49 21.15
N VAL A 233 9.96 -1.03 20.58
CA VAL A 233 10.62 -2.26 21.05
C VAL A 233 11.95 -1.93 21.70
N HIS A 234 12.23 -2.56 22.85
CA HIS A 234 13.45 -2.36 23.61
C HIS A 234 13.76 -3.56 24.52
N GLN A 235 14.85 -3.48 25.29
CA GLN A 235 15.32 -4.58 26.14
C GLN A 235 14.32 -5.01 27.24
N LYS A 236 13.50 -4.09 27.76
CA LYS A 236 12.55 -4.42 28.85
C LYS A 236 11.22 -4.96 28.33
N GLY A 237 10.98 -4.86 27.02
CA GLY A 237 9.72 -5.33 26.43
C GLY A 237 9.27 -4.46 25.27
N ILE A 238 7.95 -4.30 25.18
CA ILE A 238 7.25 -3.69 24.06
C ILE A 238 6.33 -2.63 24.64
N GLU A 239 6.39 -1.43 24.07
CA GLU A 239 5.58 -0.29 24.48
C GLU A 239 4.75 0.23 23.30
N ILE A 240 3.63 0.89 23.61
CA ILE A 240 2.82 1.59 22.61
C ILE A 240 3.34 3.02 22.49
N ASP A 241 3.46 3.51 21.26
CA ASP A 241 3.71 4.92 21.01
C ASP A 241 2.64 5.80 21.70
N LYS A 242 3.08 6.75 22.52
CA LYS A 242 2.18 7.61 23.33
C LYS A 242 1.18 8.40 22.48
N ASN A 243 1.53 8.75 21.24
CA ASN A 243 0.61 9.46 20.35
C ASN A 243 -0.50 8.55 19.84
N LYS A 244 -0.21 7.27 19.59
CA LYS A 244 -1.25 6.28 19.22
C LYS A 244 -2.23 6.06 20.36
N THR A 245 -1.73 5.94 21.59
CA THR A 245 -2.59 5.83 22.77
C THR A 245 -3.45 7.08 22.93
N ARG A 246 -2.85 8.27 22.80
CA ARG A 246 -3.57 9.54 22.88
C ARG A 246 -4.67 9.66 21.84
N ALA A 247 -4.39 9.30 20.59
CA ALA A 247 -5.37 9.35 19.51
C ALA A 247 -6.60 8.46 19.77
N ILE A 248 -6.43 7.34 20.48
CA ILE A 248 -7.56 6.48 20.88
C ILE A 248 -8.31 7.10 22.06
N MET A 249 -7.60 7.63 23.06
CA MET A 249 -8.22 8.32 24.21
C MET A 249 -9.03 9.56 23.81
N GLU A 250 -8.60 10.26 22.76
CA GLU A 250 -9.26 11.45 22.22
C GLU A 250 -10.32 11.11 21.15
N THR A 251 -10.53 9.82 20.83
CA THR A 251 -11.52 9.43 19.82
C THR A 251 -12.93 9.69 20.37
N LYS A 252 -13.74 10.44 19.60
CA LYS A 252 -15.15 10.69 19.92
C LYS A 252 -15.96 9.38 19.90
N PRO A 253 -17.04 9.28 20.69
CA PRO A 253 -17.96 8.15 20.60
C PRO A 253 -18.43 7.94 19.16
N PRO A 254 -18.38 6.70 18.63
CA PRO A 254 -18.82 6.43 17.27
C PRO A 254 -20.32 6.71 17.15
N SER A 255 -20.70 7.36 16.06
CA SER A 255 -22.09 7.72 15.75
C SER A 255 -22.77 6.74 14.79
N ASN A 256 -21.98 5.84 14.19
CA ASN A 256 -22.45 4.88 13.21
C ASN A 256 -21.61 3.61 13.20
N LYS A 257 -22.14 2.57 12.53
CA LYS A 257 -21.51 1.26 12.40
C LYS A 257 -20.10 1.30 11.80
N LYS A 258 -19.84 2.16 10.81
CA LYS A 258 -18.52 2.26 10.17
C LYS A 258 -17.49 2.86 11.13
N GLU A 259 -17.87 3.89 11.88
CA GLU A 259 -17.03 4.48 12.92
C GLU A 259 -16.73 3.49 14.03
N LEU A 260 -17.73 2.72 14.47
CA LEU A 260 -17.54 1.66 15.46
C LEU A 260 -16.57 0.58 14.96
N GLN A 261 -16.73 0.10 13.73
CA GLN A 261 -15.80 -0.86 13.11
C GLN A 261 -14.38 -0.30 13.03
N SER A 262 -14.22 0.97 12.66
CA SER A 262 -12.94 1.66 12.63
C SER A 262 -12.30 1.75 14.01
N LEU A 263 -13.07 2.13 15.04
CA LEU A 263 -12.61 2.18 16.43
C LEU A 263 -12.17 0.80 16.92
N LEU A 264 -12.99 -0.23 16.71
CA LEU A 264 -12.65 -1.60 17.10
C LEU A 264 -11.40 -2.11 16.37
N GLY A 265 -11.21 -1.74 15.10
CA GLY A 265 -9.97 -2.03 14.37
C GLY A 265 -8.74 -1.42 15.04
N LYS A 266 -8.82 -0.15 15.47
CA LYS A 266 -7.73 0.52 16.22
C LYS A 266 -7.48 -0.12 17.57
N ILE A 267 -8.53 -0.49 18.31
CA ILE A 267 -8.40 -1.16 19.61
C ILE A 267 -7.79 -2.55 19.44
N ASN A 268 -8.19 -3.29 18.41
CA ASN A 268 -7.67 -4.63 18.13
C ASN A 268 -6.18 -4.60 17.75
N PHE A 269 -5.68 -3.51 17.15
CA PHE A 269 -4.24 -3.30 16.96
C PHE A 269 -3.49 -3.28 18.31
N LEU A 270 -4.11 -2.81 19.39
CA LEU A 270 -3.54 -2.78 20.74
C LEU A 270 -3.94 -3.97 21.62
N ARG A 271 -4.55 -5.02 21.04
CA ARG A 271 -5.12 -6.15 21.80
C ARG A 271 -4.19 -6.75 22.83
N ARG A 272 -2.89 -6.83 22.54
CA ARG A 272 -1.87 -7.42 23.43
C ARG A 272 -1.72 -6.68 24.76
N PHE A 273 -2.09 -5.39 24.79
CA PHE A 273 -1.98 -4.54 25.98
C PHE A 273 -3.29 -4.44 26.77
N ILE A 274 -4.38 -5.02 26.26
CA ILE A 274 -5.71 -4.89 26.85
C ILE A 274 -6.15 -6.26 27.38
N SER A 275 -6.10 -6.40 28.70
CA SER A 275 -6.61 -7.60 29.37
C SER A 275 -8.10 -7.81 29.07
N ASN A 276 -8.43 -9.05 28.69
CA ASN A 276 -9.77 -9.50 28.31
C ASN A 276 -10.47 -8.59 27.29
N LEU A 277 -9.74 -8.18 26.23
CA LEU A 277 -10.34 -7.38 25.16
C LEU A 277 -11.62 -8.02 24.57
N PRO A 278 -11.66 -9.33 24.25
CA PRO A 278 -12.86 -9.95 23.67
C PRO A 278 -14.10 -9.78 24.56
N GLY A 279 -13.96 -9.98 25.87
CA GLY A 279 -15.04 -9.77 26.83
C GLY A 279 -15.50 -8.31 26.88
N LYS A 280 -14.56 -7.36 26.90
CA LYS A 280 -14.86 -5.92 26.89
C LYS A 280 -15.53 -5.45 25.62
N THR A 281 -15.17 -6.01 24.46
CA THR A 281 -15.77 -5.63 23.17
C THR A 281 -17.09 -6.33 22.88
N LYS A 282 -17.45 -7.38 23.64
CA LYS A 282 -18.68 -8.15 23.43
C LYS A 282 -19.93 -7.28 23.46
N VAL A 283 -19.93 -6.22 24.28
CA VAL A 283 -21.03 -5.24 24.41
C VAL A 283 -21.37 -4.55 23.08
N PHE A 284 -20.42 -4.43 22.16
CA PHE A 284 -20.61 -3.79 20.86
C PHE A 284 -21.16 -4.76 19.78
N SER A 285 -21.27 -6.06 20.08
CA SER A 285 -21.72 -7.06 19.11
C SER A 285 -23.11 -6.79 18.53
N PRO A 286 -24.11 -6.33 19.31
CA PRO A 286 -25.42 -5.95 18.76
C PRO A 286 -25.32 -4.82 17.74
N LEU A 287 -24.55 -3.77 18.04
CA LEU A 287 -24.32 -2.62 17.15
C LEU A 287 -23.62 -3.00 15.84
N LEU A 288 -22.79 -4.04 15.87
CA LEU A 288 -22.15 -4.59 14.66
C LEU A 288 -23.10 -5.43 13.80
N ARG A 289 -24.18 -5.94 14.37
CA ARG A 289 -25.18 -6.77 13.68
C ARG A 289 -26.38 -5.98 13.16
N LEU A 290 -26.43 -4.67 13.44
CA LEU A 290 -27.48 -3.79 12.92
C LEU A 290 -27.65 -3.93 11.40
N LYS A 291 -28.90 -4.09 10.96
CA LYS A 291 -29.33 -4.04 9.56
C LYS A 291 -29.35 -2.60 9.06
N LYS A 292 -29.44 -2.41 7.75
CA LYS A 292 -29.39 -1.06 7.12
C LYS A 292 -30.50 -0.11 7.61
N GLU A 293 -31.61 -0.66 8.10
CA GLU A 293 -32.81 0.08 8.52
C GLU A 293 -32.85 0.39 10.02
N GLU A 294 -31.92 -0.15 10.82
CA GLU A 294 -31.95 -0.02 12.28
C GLU A 294 -31.13 1.18 12.76
N GLU A 295 -31.68 1.94 13.72
CA GLU A 295 -30.99 3.09 14.30
C GLU A 295 -29.77 2.65 15.14
N PHE A 296 -28.66 3.38 14.98
CA PHE A 296 -27.47 3.19 15.79
C PHE A 296 -27.65 3.89 17.15
N ARG A 297 -28.11 3.14 18.16
CA ARG A 297 -28.32 3.61 19.54
C ARG A 297 -27.82 2.59 20.56
#